data_AF-A0A9P7KN82-F1
#
_entry.id   AF-A0A9P7KN82-F1
#
_cell.length_a   1.000
_cell.length_b   1.000
_cell.length_c   1.000
_cell.angle_alpha   90.00
_cell.angle_beta   90.00
_cell.angle_gamma   90.00
#
_symmetry.space_group_name_H-M   'P 1'
#
loop_
_entity.id
_entity.type
_entity.pdbx_description
1 polymer ?
#
loop_
_entity_poly.entity_id
_entity_poly.type
_entity_poly.pdbx_seq_one_letter_code
_entity_poly.pdbx_strand_id
1 'polypeptide(L)'
;MFEMAIYQLIHHPEYNSTLILRSDTVAEITSDFPSTVPRLEGRDPIRVTHRKLLARRPGRDSSLEQYCSLYGLNENSESSLAAKTPATLILTPIVPDGRSLPYYHPAVSHLAFRYLRTEPPTLRIEVVPLPGTPTDPNARLYRTCLALLDTLDRYGWGALTSYKKRVMHDCLVSREPYQDLYLVMRERHKHLVDTWQEVTDPLKHVFEARI
;
A
#
# COMPACT_ATOMS: atom_id res chain seq x y z
N MET A 1 -3.27 -4.61 -17.47
CA MET A 1 -3.05 -3.20 -17.04
C MET A 1 -3.43 -3.01 -15.58
N PHE A 2 -4.71 -3.17 -15.21
CA PHE A 2 -5.17 -3.01 -13.82
C PHE A 2 -4.39 -3.87 -12.82
N GLU A 3 -4.14 -5.15 -13.15
CA GLU A 3 -3.34 -6.06 -12.32
C GLU A 3 -1.92 -5.53 -12.02
N MET A 4 -1.24 -4.94 -13.01
CA MET A 4 0.09 -4.37 -12.81
C MET A 4 0.02 -3.13 -11.89
N ALA A 5 -1.00 -2.30 -12.06
CA ALA A 5 -1.19 -1.10 -11.25
C ALA A 5 -1.48 -1.45 -9.78
N ILE A 6 -2.35 -2.42 -9.51
CA ILE A 6 -2.63 -2.88 -8.16
C ILE A 6 -1.44 -3.62 -7.55
N TYR A 7 -0.62 -4.33 -8.34
CA TYR A 7 0.62 -4.94 -7.86
C TYR A 7 1.59 -3.88 -7.31
N GLN A 8 1.77 -2.77 -8.03
CA GLN A 8 2.57 -1.63 -7.53
C GLN A 8 2.01 -1.07 -6.22
N LEU A 9 0.67 -0.98 -6.09
CA LEU A 9 0.02 -0.52 -4.86
C LEU A 9 0.24 -1.49 -3.67
N ILE A 10 0.28 -2.80 -3.93
CA ILE A 10 0.48 -3.84 -2.91
C ILE A 10 1.93 -3.85 -2.42
N HIS A 11 2.90 -3.80 -3.32
CA HIS A 11 4.31 -3.99 -2.97
C HIS A 11 5.10 -2.68 -2.76
N HIS A 12 4.59 -1.55 -3.26
CA HIS A 12 5.24 -0.25 -3.14
C HIS A 12 4.33 0.85 -2.56
N PRO A 13 3.67 0.63 -1.39
CA PRO A 13 2.79 1.62 -0.80
C PRO A 13 3.51 2.92 -0.37
N GLU A 14 4.84 2.91 -0.22
CA GLU A 14 5.65 4.09 0.06
C GLU A 14 5.55 5.18 -1.03
N TYR A 15 5.16 4.81 -2.25
CA TYR A 15 4.89 5.77 -3.32
C TYR A 15 3.56 6.53 -3.14
N ASN A 16 2.66 6.00 -2.31
CA ASN A 16 1.34 6.58 -2.04
C ASN A 16 1.31 7.38 -0.73
N SER A 17 2.30 7.17 0.15
CA SER A 17 2.40 7.85 1.44
C SER A 17 3.84 7.93 1.89
N THR A 18 4.33 9.15 2.10
CA THR A 18 5.66 9.42 2.67
C THR A 18 5.81 8.92 4.10
N LEU A 19 4.72 8.56 4.78
CA LEU A 19 4.75 8.03 6.14
C LEU A 19 4.98 6.51 6.19
N ILE A 20 4.86 5.83 5.05
CA ILE A 20 5.19 4.42 4.91
C ILE A 20 6.65 4.30 4.47
N LEU A 21 7.40 3.39 5.11
CA LEU A 21 8.77 3.06 4.75
C LEU A 21 8.80 2.10 3.57
N ARG A 22 8.08 1.00 3.72
CA ARG A 22 7.90 -0.07 2.73
C ARG A 22 6.77 -1.02 3.18
N SER A 23 6.47 -2.00 2.33
CA SER A 23 5.65 -3.16 2.65
C SER A 23 6.49 -4.42 2.65
N ASP A 24 6.33 -5.25 3.67
CA ASP A 24 6.90 -6.60 3.72
C ASP A 24 5.80 -7.62 3.48
N THR A 25 6.02 -8.56 2.56
CA THR A 25 5.08 -9.68 2.36
C THR A 25 5.30 -10.70 3.48
N VAL A 26 4.25 -11.00 4.22
CA VAL A 26 4.23 -12.01 5.29
C VAL A 26 3.88 -13.38 4.71
N ALA A 27 2.84 -13.43 3.86
CA ALA A 27 2.41 -14.65 3.19
C ALA A 27 1.66 -14.34 1.89
N GLU A 28 1.72 -15.28 0.94
CA GLU A 28 0.87 -15.32 -0.24
C GLU A 28 -0.08 -16.50 -0.11
N ILE A 29 -1.38 -16.25 -0.22
CA ILE A 29 -2.44 -17.24 0.02
C ILE A 29 -3.24 -17.38 -1.29
N THR A 30 -3.37 -18.60 -1.79
CA THR A 30 -4.08 -18.91 -3.05
C THR A 30 -5.21 -19.93 -2.86
N SER A 31 -5.29 -20.56 -1.68
CA SER A 31 -6.38 -21.44 -1.24
C SER A 31 -6.70 -21.16 0.23
N ASP A 32 -7.84 -21.66 0.71
CA ASP A 32 -8.18 -21.63 2.15
C ASP A 32 -8.12 -20.22 2.75
N PHE A 33 -8.73 -19.26 2.05
CA PHE A 33 -8.67 -17.84 2.40
C PHE A 33 -9.19 -17.58 3.83
N PRO A 34 -8.55 -16.66 4.58
CA PRO A 34 -9.00 -16.29 5.92
C PRO A 34 -10.46 -15.86 5.94
N SER A 35 -11.20 -16.20 7.00
CA SER A 35 -12.62 -15.81 7.14
C SER A 35 -12.87 -14.31 7.18
N THR A 36 -11.84 -13.52 7.47
CA THR A 36 -11.83 -12.05 7.45
C THR A 36 -11.78 -11.47 6.04
N VAL A 37 -11.45 -12.27 5.02
CA VAL A 37 -11.47 -11.86 3.62
C VAL A 37 -12.94 -11.72 3.18
N PRO A 38 -13.36 -10.53 2.70
CA PRO A 38 -14.75 -10.31 2.33
C PRO A 38 -15.24 -11.24 1.22
N ARG A 39 -16.49 -11.68 1.31
CA ARG A 39 -17.17 -12.35 0.18
C ARG A 39 -17.84 -11.30 -0.68
N LEU A 40 -17.65 -11.39 -1.98
CA LEU A 40 -18.26 -10.48 -2.95
C LEU A 40 -19.27 -11.25 -3.80
N GLU A 41 -20.43 -10.66 -4.02
CA GLU A 41 -21.42 -11.23 -4.92
C GLU A 41 -20.88 -11.25 -6.37
N GLY A 42 -20.97 -12.41 -7.02
CA GLY A 42 -20.49 -12.62 -8.39
C GLY A 42 -18.98 -12.53 -8.58
N ARG A 43 -18.20 -12.53 -7.49
CA ARG A 43 -16.72 -12.48 -7.55
C ARG A 43 -16.05 -13.41 -6.54
N ASP A 44 -15.10 -14.20 -7.02
CA ASP A 44 -14.34 -15.13 -6.21
C ASP A 44 -12.92 -14.59 -5.93
N PRO A 45 -12.40 -14.78 -4.70
CA PRO A 45 -11.02 -14.45 -4.39
C PRO A 45 -10.06 -15.36 -5.19
N ILE A 46 -9.08 -14.75 -5.84
CA ILE A 46 -8.05 -15.43 -6.64
C ILE A 46 -6.77 -15.61 -5.82
N ARG A 47 -6.35 -14.56 -5.12
CA ARG A 47 -5.11 -14.49 -4.34
C ARG A 47 -5.25 -13.47 -3.23
N VAL A 48 -4.67 -13.74 -2.08
CA VAL A 48 -4.57 -12.82 -0.96
C VAL A 48 -3.11 -12.67 -0.58
N THR A 49 -2.58 -11.46 -0.66
CA THR A 49 -1.26 -11.13 -0.13
C THR A 49 -1.45 -10.60 1.28
N HIS A 50 -0.93 -11.31 2.29
CA HIS A 50 -0.81 -10.79 3.65
C HIS A 50 0.47 -9.98 3.75
N ARG A 51 0.34 -8.69 4.01
CA ARG A 51 1.47 -7.77 4.11
C ARG A 51 1.54 -7.09 5.47
N LYS A 52 2.73 -6.59 5.79
CA LYS A 52 3.01 -5.71 6.92
C LYS A 52 3.53 -4.37 6.38
N LEU A 53 2.76 -3.32 6.59
CA LEU A 53 3.18 -1.95 6.33
C LEU A 53 4.09 -1.47 7.45
N LEU A 54 5.31 -1.07 7.10
CA LEU A 54 6.27 -0.52 8.05
C LEU A 54 6.18 1.01 8.04
N ALA A 55 6.01 1.60 9.21
CA ALA A 55 6.04 3.05 9.36
C ALA A 55 7.46 3.59 9.14
N ARG A 56 7.59 4.74 8.47
CA ARG A 56 8.87 5.47 8.32
C ARG A 56 9.45 5.92 9.65
N ARG A 57 8.59 6.14 10.65
CA ARG A 57 8.94 6.51 12.02
C ARG A 57 8.19 5.59 13.01
N PRO A 58 8.76 4.40 13.32
CA PRO A 58 8.10 3.43 14.22
C PRO A 58 7.80 3.95 15.63
N GLY A 59 8.59 4.91 16.13
CA GLY A 59 8.32 5.58 17.41
C GLY A 59 7.12 6.53 17.40
N ARG A 60 6.58 6.87 16.22
CA ARG A 60 5.41 7.76 16.07
C ARG A 60 4.15 7.01 15.62
N ASP A 61 4.32 6.07 14.70
CA ASP A 61 3.23 5.31 14.11
C ASP A 61 3.59 3.81 14.13
N SER A 62 2.63 2.95 14.47
CA SER A 62 2.82 1.51 14.47
C SER A 62 2.84 0.92 13.06
N SER A 63 3.45 -0.27 12.91
CA SER A 63 3.23 -1.08 11.72
C SER A 63 1.78 -1.58 11.65
N LEU A 64 1.28 -1.80 10.44
CA LEU A 64 -0.07 -2.31 10.20
C LEU A 64 -0.02 -3.55 9.32
N GLU A 65 -0.59 -4.65 9.80
CA GLU A 65 -0.83 -5.82 8.96
C GLU A 65 -2.11 -5.64 8.16
N GLN A 66 -2.14 -6.17 6.95
CA GLN A 66 -3.23 -5.98 6.01
C GLN A 66 -3.32 -7.13 5.03
N TYR A 67 -4.55 -7.56 4.73
CA TYR A 67 -4.83 -8.43 3.60
C TYR A 67 -5.08 -7.59 2.35
N CYS A 68 -4.39 -7.95 1.27
CA CYS A 68 -4.60 -7.45 -0.09
C CYS A 68 -5.26 -8.56 -0.91
N SER A 69 -6.59 -8.54 -0.96
CA SER A 69 -7.38 -9.61 -1.57
C SER A 69 -7.75 -9.26 -3.01
N LEU A 70 -7.34 -10.09 -3.96
CA LEU A 70 -7.63 -9.94 -5.39
C LEU A 70 -8.82 -10.82 -5.77
N TYR A 71 -9.77 -10.25 -6.52
CA TYR A 71 -10.97 -10.96 -6.96
C TYR A 71 -11.15 -10.92 -8.47
N GLY A 72 -11.58 -12.06 -9.01
CA GLY A 72 -11.99 -12.25 -10.39
C GLY A 72 -13.51 -12.28 -10.53
N LEU A 73 -13.98 -12.47 -11.76
CA LEU A 73 -15.39 -12.84 -11.99
C LEU A 73 -15.57 -14.33 -11.70
N ASN A 74 -16.73 -14.75 -11.21
CA ASN A 74 -17.00 -16.16 -10.96
C ASN A 74 -16.94 -16.96 -12.28
N GLU A 75 -16.48 -18.21 -12.21
CA GLU A 75 -16.31 -19.09 -13.38
C GLU A 75 -17.62 -19.35 -14.17
N ASN A 76 -18.79 -19.08 -13.56
CA ASN A 76 -20.09 -19.17 -14.23
C ASN A 76 -20.38 -18.01 -15.20
N SER A 77 -19.53 -16.98 -15.25
CA SER A 77 -19.62 -15.84 -16.16
C SER A 77 -18.60 -16.01 -17.30
N GLU A 78 -19.03 -15.78 -18.55
CA GLU A 78 -18.31 -16.10 -19.79
C GLU A 78 -16.77 -15.98 -19.74
N SER A 79 -16.08 -17.06 -20.16
CA SER A 79 -14.62 -17.23 -20.33
C SER A 79 -13.79 -17.49 -19.05
N SER A 80 -13.19 -18.69 -18.97
CA SER A 80 -12.26 -19.13 -17.91
C SER A 80 -11.03 -18.24 -17.74
N LEU A 81 -10.64 -17.47 -18.77
CA LEU A 81 -9.54 -16.51 -18.71
C LEU A 81 -9.94 -15.22 -17.95
N ALA A 82 -11.21 -14.81 -18.07
CA ALA A 82 -11.74 -13.64 -17.39
C ALA A 82 -11.91 -13.90 -15.89
N ALA A 83 -12.23 -15.14 -15.49
CA ALA A 83 -12.38 -15.53 -14.10
C ALA A 83 -11.07 -15.42 -13.30
N LYS A 84 -9.92 -15.64 -13.94
CA LYS A 84 -8.59 -15.56 -13.31
C LYS A 84 -7.95 -14.17 -13.37
N THR A 85 -8.57 -13.22 -14.08
CA THR A 85 -8.02 -11.87 -14.21
C THR A 85 -8.53 -10.99 -13.07
N PRO A 86 -7.64 -10.40 -12.23
CA PRO A 86 -8.07 -9.52 -11.15
C PRO A 86 -8.80 -8.29 -11.70
N ALA A 87 -10.01 -8.06 -11.20
CA ALA A 87 -10.79 -6.86 -11.49
C ALA A 87 -11.21 -6.11 -10.22
N THR A 88 -10.87 -6.64 -9.04
CA THR A 88 -11.05 -5.95 -7.77
C THR A 88 -9.90 -6.26 -6.83
N LEU A 89 -9.38 -5.24 -6.15
CA LEU A 89 -8.47 -5.36 -5.01
C LEU A 89 -9.20 -4.84 -3.78
N ILE A 90 -9.22 -5.59 -2.69
CA ILE A 90 -9.69 -5.11 -1.37
C ILE A 90 -8.51 -5.09 -0.40
N LEU A 91 -8.31 -3.95 0.24
CA LEU A 91 -7.39 -3.74 1.34
C LEU A 91 -8.16 -3.83 2.66
N THR A 92 -7.89 -4.87 3.44
CA THR A 92 -8.51 -5.11 4.76
C THR A 92 -7.43 -5.00 5.84
N PRO A 93 -7.34 -3.87 6.56
CA PRO A 93 -6.43 -3.75 7.71
C PRO A 93 -6.76 -4.78 8.80
N ILE A 94 -5.72 -5.36 9.40
CA ILE A 94 -5.81 -6.27 10.53
C ILE A 94 -5.46 -5.47 11.79
N VAL A 95 -6.48 -5.13 12.57
CA VAL A 95 -6.33 -4.31 13.78
C VAL A 95 -6.68 -5.17 14.99
N PRO A 96 -5.71 -5.46 15.88
CA PRO A 96 -5.99 -6.17 17.12
C PRO A 96 -6.96 -5.41 18.02
N ASP A 97 -7.67 -6.13 18.87
CA ASP A 97 -8.62 -5.54 19.82
C ASP A 97 -7.95 -4.45 20.69
N GLY A 98 -8.65 -3.33 20.84
CA GLY A 98 -8.18 -2.17 21.60
C GLY A 98 -7.07 -1.35 20.94
N ARG A 99 -6.65 -1.69 19.71
CA ARG A 99 -5.73 -0.86 18.90
C ARG A 99 -6.50 0.00 17.91
N SER A 100 -5.90 1.12 17.53
CA SER A 100 -6.39 2.00 16.47
C SER A 100 -5.54 1.87 15.21
N LEU A 101 -6.11 2.27 14.07
CA LEU A 101 -5.36 2.39 12.83
C LEU A 101 -4.27 3.46 12.97
N PRO A 102 -3.07 3.23 12.40
CA PRO A 102 -2.01 4.24 12.41
C PRO A 102 -2.39 5.44 11.55
N TYR A 103 -1.80 6.60 11.83
CA TYR A 103 -2.20 7.87 11.21
C TYR A 103 -2.06 7.84 9.68
N TYR A 104 -1.10 7.11 9.14
CA TYR A 104 -0.86 7.02 7.70
C TYR A 104 -1.91 6.22 6.92
N HIS A 105 -2.77 5.46 7.60
CA HIS A 105 -3.83 4.67 6.98
C HIS A 105 -5.18 5.42 7.07
N PRO A 106 -6.03 5.42 6.01
CA PRO A 106 -7.37 5.97 6.11
C PRO A 106 -8.22 5.24 7.17
N ALA A 107 -9.13 5.95 7.85
CA ALA A 107 -9.97 5.40 8.91
C ALA A 107 -11.15 4.57 8.34
N VAL A 108 -10.82 3.45 7.72
CA VAL A 108 -11.74 2.53 7.04
C VAL A 108 -11.46 1.09 7.47
N SER A 109 -12.50 0.26 7.53
CA SER A 109 -12.35 -1.19 7.72
C SER A 109 -12.02 -1.91 6.40
N HIS A 110 -12.42 -1.33 5.27
CA HIS A 110 -12.18 -1.87 3.94
C HIS A 110 -11.99 -0.74 2.93
N LEU A 111 -11.04 -0.90 2.02
CA LEU A 111 -10.86 -0.02 0.85
C LEU A 111 -10.72 -0.89 -0.38
N ALA A 112 -11.64 -0.74 -1.33
CA ALA A 112 -11.69 -1.53 -2.54
C ALA A 112 -11.37 -0.67 -3.77
N PHE A 113 -10.52 -1.18 -4.66
CA PHE A 113 -10.32 -0.68 -6.01
C PHE A 113 -11.03 -1.63 -6.98
N ARG A 114 -11.92 -1.10 -7.80
CA ARG A 114 -12.71 -1.89 -8.75
C ARG A 114 -12.49 -1.36 -10.16
N TYR A 115 -12.14 -2.25 -11.08
CA TYR A 115 -12.11 -1.99 -12.51
C TYR A 115 -13.43 -2.42 -13.13
N LEU A 116 -14.17 -1.46 -13.66
CA LEU A 116 -15.45 -1.66 -14.33
C LEU A 116 -15.25 -1.62 -15.84
N ARG A 117 -15.70 -2.68 -16.51
CA ARG A 117 -15.69 -2.80 -17.99
C ARG A 117 -16.87 -2.04 -18.60
N THR A 118 -16.99 -0.76 -18.27
CA THR A 118 -17.95 0.18 -18.91
C THR A 118 -17.33 0.79 -20.17
N GLU A 119 -18.12 1.53 -20.93
CA GLU A 119 -17.62 2.35 -22.04
C GLU A 119 -17.90 3.83 -21.72
N PRO A 120 -16.87 4.62 -21.34
CA PRO A 120 -15.45 4.26 -21.19
C PRO A 120 -15.17 3.42 -19.93
N PRO A 121 -14.05 2.66 -19.86
CA PRO A 121 -13.70 1.88 -18.68
C PRO A 121 -13.53 2.77 -17.45
N THR A 122 -14.09 2.36 -16.32
CA THR A 122 -14.13 3.18 -15.11
C THR A 122 -13.38 2.52 -13.95
N LEU A 123 -12.49 3.28 -13.32
CA LEU A 123 -11.92 2.93 -12.03
C LEU A 123 -12.79 3.51 -10.92
N ARG A 124 -13.10 2.67 -9.93
CA ARG A 124 -13.90 3.06 -8.77
C ARG A 124 -13.18 2.68 -7.49
N ILE A 125 -13.17 3.59 -6.51
CA ILE A 125 -12.85 3.28 -5.12
C ILE A 125 -14.14 3.20 -4.31
N GLU A 126 -14.27 2.12 -3.55
CA GLU A 126 -15.35 1.91 -2.58
C GLU A 126 -14.70 1.78 -1.19
N VAL A 127 -15.31 2.38 -0.16
CA VAL A 127 -14.77 2.35 1.21
C VAL A 127 -15.85 2.00 2.20
N VAL A 128 -15.48 1.25 3.24
CA VAL A 128 -16.31 1.04 4.42
C VAL A 128 -15.69 1.84 5.56
N PRO A 129 -16.15 3.09 5.81
CA PRO A 129 -15.59 3.95 6.85
C PRO A 129 -15.81 3.37 8.25
N LEU A 130 -14.86 3.60 9.15
CA LEU A 130 -15.08 3.36 10.57
C LEU A 130 -16.09 4.37 11.14
N PRO A 131 -16.77 4.05 12.26
CA PRO A 131 -17.69 4.98 12.91
C PRO A 131 -17.03 6.33 13.21
N GLY A 132 -17.71 7.42 12.87
CA GLY A 132 -17.23 8.79 13.09
C GLY A 132 -16.25 9.32 12.04
N THR A 133 -15.87 8.52 11.03
CA THR A 133 -15.03 9.00 9.93
C THR A 133 -15.80 9.97 9.02
N PRO A 134 -15.34 11.22 8.83
CA PRO A 134 -16.00 12.16 7.92
C PRO A 134 -15.93 11.69 6.47
N THR A 135 -17.05 11.81 5.74
CA THR A 135 -17.20 11.36 4.35
C THR A 135 -17.56 12.49 3.38
N ASP A 136 -17.61 13.73 3.86
CA ASP A 136 -17.86 14.89 3.01
C ASP A 136 -16.71 15.10 1.99
N PRO A 137 -16.93 15.82 0.88
CA PRO A 137 -15.89 16.05 -0.13
C PRO A 137 -14.62 16.76 0.40
N ASN A 138 -14.71 17.49 1.51
CA ASN A 138 -13.57 18.15 2.15
C ASN A 138 -12.92 17.26 3.22
N ALA A 139 -13.43 16.05 3.46
CA ALA A 139 -12.83 15.11 4.38
C ALA A 139 -11.47 14.62 3.87
N ARG A 140 -10.61 14.28 4.83
CA ARG A 140 -9.33 13.62 4.54
C ARG A 140 -9.53 12.33 3.73
N LEU A 141 -10.55 11.54 4.06
CA LEU A 141 -10.84 10.28 3.39
C LEU A 141 -11.12 10.48 1.89
N TYR A 142 -11.95 11.47 1.54
CA TYR A 142 -12.28 11.77 0.14
C TYR A 142 -11.03 12.16 -0.66
N ARG A 143 -10.19 13.07 -0.12
CA ARG A 143 -8.92 13.44 -0.75
C ARG A 143 -7.97 12.25 -0.90
N THR A 144 -7.91 11.37 0.11
CA THR A 144 -7.10 10.15 0.04
C THR A 144 -7.59 9.22 -1.07
N CYS A 145 -8.90 9.00 -1.21
CA CYS A 145 -9.45 8.19 -2.30
C CYS A 145 -9.12 8.79 -3.67
N LEU A 146 -9.26 10.10 -3.86
CA LEU A 146 -8.88 10.77 -5.11
C LEU A 146 -7.39 10.59 -5.43
N ALA A 147 -6.50 10.80 -4.46
CA ALA A 147 -5.06 10.62 -4.64
C ALA A 147 -4.67 9.17 -4.97
N LEU A 148 -5.38 8.19 -4.40
CA LEU A 148 -5.19 6.77 -4.69
C LEU A 148 -5.70 6.41 -6.10
N LEU A 149 -6.83 6.98 -6.54
CA LEU A 149 -7.33 6.82 -7.92
C LEU A 149 -6.34 7.39 -8.94
N ASP A 150 -5.86 8.61 -8.72
CA ASP A 150 -4.87 9.26 -9.58
C ASP A 150 -3.58 8.43 -9.67
N THR A 151 -3.10 7.93 -8.53
CA THR A 151 -1.91 7.08 -8.52
C THR A 151 -2.11 5.78 -9.29
N LEU A 152 -3.28 5.14 -9.13
CA LEU A 152 -3.58 3.90 -9.85
C LEU A 152 -3.69 4.13 -11.36
N ASP A 153 -4.29 5.25 -11.79
CA ASP A 153 -4.35 5.65 -13.19
C ASP A 153 -2.93 5.88 -13.76
N ARG A 154 -2.08 6.62 -13.04
CA ARG A 154 -0.67 6.82 -13.42
C ARG A 154 0.11 5.51 -13.55
N TYR A 155 -0.10 4.55 -12.65
CA TYR A 155 0.51 3.23 -12.77
C TYR A 155 -0.01 2.45 -13.97
N GLY A 156 -1.33 2.51 -14.23
CA GLY A 156 -1.94 1.91 -15.41
C GLY A 156 -1.36 2.48 -16.70
N TRP A 157 -1.24 3.79 -16.79
CA TRP A 157 -0.67 4.50 -17.94
C TRP A 157 0.82 4.18 -18.12
N GLY A 158 1.60 4.15 -17.05
CA GLY A 158 3.02 3.77 -17.09
C GLY A 158 3.22 2.32 -17.55
N ALA A 159 2.32 1.40 -17.16
CA ALA A 159 2.34 0.02 -17.65
C ALA A 159 1.97 -0.08 -19.14
N LEU A 160 0.98 0.69 -19.60
CA LEU A 160 0.57 0.73 -21.02
C LEU A 160 1.68 1.28 -21.91
N THR A 161 2.35 2.34 -21.46
CA THR A 161 3.41 3.01 -22.22
C THR A 161 4.79 2.34 -22.12
N SER A 162 4.86 1.14 -21.50
CA SER A 162 6.09 0.38 -21.30
C SER A 162 7.20 1.21 -20.65
N TYR A 163 6.89 1.89 -19.54
CA TYR A 163 7.90 2.61 -18.77
C TYR A 163 9.04 1.67 -18.40
N LYS A 164 10.19 1.87 -19.05
CA LYS A 164 11.44 1.17 -18.74
C LYS A 164 12.31 2.12 -17.93
N LYS A 165 12.71 1.69 -16.74
CA LYS A 165 13.73 2.37 -15.96
C LYS A 165 14.98 2.48 -16.84
N ARG A 166 15.41 3.72 -17.12
CA ARG A 166 16.53 3.99 -18.04
C ARG A 166 17.89 3.96 -17.35
N VAL A 167 17.90 4.06 -16.02
CA VAL A 167 19.12 4.14 -15.22
C VAL A 167 19.18 2.95 -14.28
N MET A 168 20.23 2.15 -14.44
CA MET A 168 20.60 1.07 -13.52
C MET A 168 21.77 1.57 -12.71
N HIS A 169 21.55 1.78 -11.41
CA HIS A 169 22.63 2.11 -10.48
C HIS A 169 23.19 0.82 -9.91
N ASP A 170 24.49 0.80 -9.66
CA ASP A 170 25.11 -0.29 -8.92
C ASP A 170 24.51 -0.35 -7.50
N CYS A 171 24.12 -1.54 -7.08
CA CYS A 171 23.48 -1.78 -5.79
C CYS A 171 24.46 -2.56 -4.90
N LEU A 172 25.18 -1.84 -4.03
CA LEU A 172 26.15 -2.44 -3.10
C LEU A 172 25.46 -3.20 -1.95
N VAL A 173 24.33 -2.67 -1.48
CA VAL A 173 23.53 -3.25 -0.39
C VAL A 173 22.06 -3.21 -0.81
N SER A 174 21.35 -4.32 -0.60
CA SER A 174 19.92 -4.37 -0.88
C SER A 174 19.13 -3.40 0.01
N ARG A 175 18.03 -2.90 -0.55
CA ARG A 175 17.22 -1.84 0.07
C ARG A 175 16.73 -2.21 1.48
N GLU A 176 16.29 -3.44 1.67
CA GLU A 176 15.64 -3.89 2.89
C GLU A 176 16.57 -3.91 4.12
N PRO A 177 17.70 -4.66 4.11
CA PRO A 177 18.62 -4.66 5.24
C PRO A 177 19.24 -3.30 5.49
N TYR A 178 19.46 -2.48 4.45
CA TYR A 178 19.90 -1.10 4.62
C TYR A 178 18.88 -0.27 5.42
N GLN A 179 17.59 -0.34 5.05
CA GLN A 179 16.54 0.40 5.76
C GLN A 179 16.38 -0.07 7.20
N ASP A 180 16.48 -1.37 7.46
CA ASP A 180 16.35 -1.93 8.80
C ASP A 180 17.49 -1.48 9.70
N LEU A 181 18.73 -1.57 9.19
CA LEU A 181 19.91 -1.06 9.87
C LEU A 181 19.83 0.45 10.10
N TYR A 182 19.36 1.21 9.10
CA TYR A 182 19.16 2.65 9.20
C TYR A 182 18.21 3.02 10.33
N LEU A 183 17.08 2.32 10.48
CA LEU A 183 16.15 2.57 11.59
C LEU A 183 16.79 2.31 12.96
N VAL A 184 17.54 1.20 13.10
CA VAL A 184 18.25 0.87 14.34
C VAL A 184 19.30 1.93 14.68
N MET A 185 20.11 2.33 13.70
CA MET A 185 21.14 3.34 13.90
C MET A 185 20.55 4.71 14.22
N ARG A 186 19.50 5.12 13.51
CA ARG A 186 18.81 6.39 13.77
C ARG A 186 18.26 6.48 15.19
N GLU A 187 17.63 5.40 15.68
CA GLU A 187 17.12 5.38 17.05
C GLU A 187 18.25 5.40 18.09
N ARG A 188 19.28 4.57 17.89
CA ARG A 188 20.45 4.49 18.78
C ARG A 188 21.16 5.85 18.91
N HIS A 189 21.27 6.58 17.80
CA HIS A 189 22.05 7.81 17.72
C HIS A 189 21.19 9.07 17.68
N LYS A 190 19.91 9.00 18.09
CA LYS A 190 18.99 10.16 18.07
C LYS A 190 19.50 11.38 18.85
N HIS A 191 20.28 11.16 19.90
CA HIS A 191 20.89 12.20 20.74
C HIS A 191 21.88 13.10 19.97
N LEU A 192 22.43 12.63 18.85
CA LEU A 192 23.36 13.42 18.04
C LEU A 192 22.70 14.66 17.42
N VAL A 193 21.37 14.68 17.30
CA VAL A 193 20.62 15.87 16.89
C VAL A 193 20.82 17.02 17.88
N ASP A 194 20.80 16.70 19.19
CA ASP A 194 20.89 17.69 20.26
C ASP A 194 22.34 18.16 20.47
N THR A 195 23.31 17.31 20.17
CA THR A 195 24.75 17.59 20.35
C THR A 195 25.47 17.82 19.01
N TRP A 196 24.76 18.19 17.96
CA TRP A 196 25.32 18.34 16.62
C TRP A 196 26.38 19.43 16.57
N GLN A 197 27.58 19.08 16.10
CA GLN A 197 28.75 19.98 16.09
C GLN A 197 29.01 20.61 14.73
N GLU A 198 28.33 20.18 13.66
CA GLU A 198 28.51 20.76 12.33
C GLU A 198 27.59 21.97 12.10
N VAL A 199 27.94 22.79 11.11
CA VAL A 199 27.17 23.98 10.70
C VAL A 199 25.90 23.60 9.92
N THR A 200 25.77 22.35 9.50
CA THR A 200 24.65 21.83 8.72
C THR A 200 23.42 21.56 9.60
N ASP A 201 22.22 21.58 9.01
CA ASP A 201 20.98 21.28 9.73
C ASP A 201 20.97 19.82 10.27
N PRO A 202 20.99 19.61 11.59
CA PRO A 202 21.03 18.26 12.16
C PRO A 202 19.83 17.41 11.78
N LEU A 203 18.65 18.00 11.58
CA LEU A 203 17.45 17.24 11.23
C LEU A 203 17.50 16.66 9.81
N LYS A 204 18.37 17.20 8.96
CA LYS A 204 18.59 16.75 7.59
C LYS A 204 19.83 15.89 7.46
N HIS A 205 20.93 16.28 8.10
CA HIS A 205 22.24 15.76 7.75
C HIS A 205 22.83 14.76 8.76
N VAL A 206 22.34 14.70 10.00
CA VAL A 206 22.94 13.84 11.06
C VAL A 206 22.90 12.34 10.71
N PHE A 207 21.98 11.91 9.86
CA PHE A 207 21.80 10.51 9.45
C PHE A 207 21.99 10.29 7.94
N GLU A 208 22.51 11.26 7.20
CA GLU A 208 22.84 11.08 5.79
C GLU A 208 24.22 10.41 5.67
N ALA A 209 24.28 9.24 5.05
CA ALA A 209 25.55 8.69 4.61
C ALA A 209 25.96 9.45 3.33
N ARG A 210 26.99 10.31 3.43
CA ARG A 210 27.73 10.74 2.24
C ARG A 210 28.56 9.54 1.77
N ILE A 211 28.00 8.76 0.84
CA ILE A 211 28.76 7.77 0.07
C ILE A 211 29.23 8.45 -1.21
#